data_AF-A0A382ZVF5-F1
#
_entry.id   AF-A0A382ZVF5-F1
#
_cell.length_a   1.000
_cell.length_b   1.000
_cell.length_c   1.000
_cell.angle_alpha   90.00
_cell.angle_beta   90.00
_cell.angle_gamma   90.00
#
_symmetry.space_group_name_H-M   'P 1'
#
loop_
_entity.id
_entity.type
_entity.pdbx_description
1 polymer ?
#
loop_
_entity_poly.entity_id
_entity_poly.type
_entity_poly.pdbx_seq_one_letter_code
_entity_poly.pdbx_strand_id
1 'polypeptide(L)'
;DEVWAKVGERTCLKCHNSGGDASESKFLMQDTSRDLNGLSKNLAVFLQIAAKRKEGKSRLLAKPTGGLKHEGGVVLKPGSSGYRILEEFVGRLSEFQGKKDLLAGYHQPPFFDGLTMMSPDRLLRRVTLSLAARLPTEEEHAALNKRGLEALDSILDELMKEDAFYERLLEGFNDVFLTQGYDGNSELVLSYDHFNKTRNWFMKHDLNHVPEKERQKARYKLAGDYRQALRREPLELIRYIVANDRPITELVTAD
;
A
#
# COMPACT_ATOMS: atom_id res chain seq x y z
N ASP A 1 11.09 -16.57 -4.79
CA ASP A 1 11.09 -15.22 -4.15
C ASP A 1 12.45 -14.52 -4.20
N GLU A 2 13.56 -15.19 -3.87
CA GLU A 2 14.85 -14.48 -3.77
C GLU A 2 15.42 -13.95 -5.09
N VAL A 3 15.41 -14.75 -6.16
CA VAL A 3 16.06 -14.37 -7.44
C VAL A 3 15.41 -13.13 -8.06
N TRP A 4 14.08 -13.09 -8.14
CA TRP A 4 13.38 -11.97 -8.76
C TRP A 4 13.51 -10.69 -7.92
N ALA A 5 13.01 -10.71 -6.69
CA ALA A 5 12.92 -9.51 -5.85
C ALA A 5 14.30 -8.92 -5.47
N LYS A 6 15.34 -9.77 -5.35
CA LYS A 6 16.68 -9.31 -4.92
C LYS A 6 17.64 -9.05 -6.08
N VAL A 7 17.46 -9.69 -7.24
CA VAL A 7 18.40 -9.59 -8.38
C VAL A 7 17.70 -9.17 -9.67
N GLY A 8 16.66 -9.88 -10.08
CA GLY A 8 15.93 -9.65 -11.33
C GLY A 8 15.41 -8.22 -11.43
N GLU A 9 14.54 -7.82 -10.51
CA GLU A 9 13.91 -6.51 -10.46
C GLU A 9 14.93 -5.39 -10.20
N ARG A 10 15.83 -5.59 -9.23
CA ARG A 10 16.70 -4.52 -8.72
C ARG A 10 17.92 -4.23 -9.59
N THR A 11 18.37 -5.22 -10.37
CA THR A 11 19.64 -5.14 -11.10
C THR A 11 19.43 -5.41 -12.58
N CYS A 12 18.86 -6.55 -12.94
CA CYS A 12 18.80 -6.96 -14.34
C CYS A 12 17.73 -6.16 -15.12
N LEU A 13 16.54 -5.95 -14.53
CA LEU A 13 15.40 -5.29 -15.18
C LEU A 13 15.72 -3.86 -15.62
N LYS A 14 16.65 -3.18 -14.96
CA LYS A 14 17.07 -1.80 -15.30
C LYS A 14 17.52 -1.64 -16.75
N CYS A 15 18.18 -2.65 -17.31
CA CYS A 15 18.66 -2.63 -18.70
C CYS A 15 17.86 -3.61 -19.58
N HIS A 16 17.45 -4.75 -19.03
CA HIS A 16 16.84 -5.85 -19.78
C HIS A 16 15.31 -5.74 -19.79
N ASN A 17 14.82 -4.65 -20.36
CA ASN A 17 13.40 -4.40 -20.61
C ASN A 17 13.24 -3.78 -22.00
N SER A 18 12.00 -3.64 -22.49
CA SER A 18 11.74 -3.17 -23.86
C SER A 18 12.25 -1.76 -24.17
N GLY A 19 12.45 -0.91 -23.16
CA GLY A 19 12.96 0.46 -23.31
C GLY A 19 14.34 0.69 -22.69
N GLY A 20 15.02 -0.36 -22.21
CA GLY A 20 16.32 -0.26 -21.54
C GLY A 20 17.49 -0.46 -22.50
N ASP A 21 18.71 -0.20 -22.03
CA ASP A 21 19.95 -0.30 -22.83
C ASP A 21 20.20 -1.69 -23.43
N ALA A 22 19.55 -2.73 -22.91
CA ALA A 22 19.65 -4.10 -23.40
C ALA A 22 18.35 -4.61 -24.06
N SER A 23 17.53 -3.71 -24.60
CA SER A 23 16.27 -4.00 -25.30
C SER A 23 16.44 -4.96 -26.48
N GLU A 24 17.58 -4.92 -27.16
CA GLU A 24 17.91 -5.82 -28.28
C GLU A 24 18.42 -7.21 -27.83
N SER A 25 18.53 -7.44 -26.53
CA SER A 25 19.02 -8.71 -26.00
C SER A 25 17.93 -9.79 -26.02
N LYS A 26 18.34 -11.06 -26.05
CA LYS A 26 17.41 -12.21 -25.88
C LYS A 26 17.02 -12.47 -24.42
N PHE A 27 17.39 -11.57 -23.50
CA PHE A 27 17.10 -11.67 -22.08
C PHE A 27 16.27 -10.45 -21.72
N LEU A 28 14.96 -10.48 -22.01
CA LEU A 28 14.06 -9.37 -21.73
C LEU A 28 13.07 -9.78 -20.65
N MET A 29 12.91 -8.90 -19.67
CA MET A 29 11.97 -9.06 -18.56
C MET A 29 10.90 -7.99 -18.64
N GLN A 30 9.78 -8.28 -18.01
CA GLN A 30 8.64 -7.38 -17.84
C GLN A 30 8.67 -6.79 -16.44
N ASP A 31 8.33 -5.51 -16.32
CA ASP A 31 8.07 -4.89 -15.04
C ASP A 31 6.83 -5.53 -14.42
N THR A 32 6.98 -6.08 -13.22
CA THR A 32 5.92 -6.81 -12.51
C THR A 32 5.18 -5.95 -11.48
N SER A 33 5.51 -4.65 -11.36
CA SER A 33 4.84 -3.74 -10.44
C SER A 33 3.34 -3.57 -10.72
N ARG A 34 2.92 -3.83 -11.97
CA ARG A 34 1.52 -3.71 -12.43
C ARG A 34 0.94 -4.98 -13.07
N ASP A 35 1.74 -6.02 -13.26
CA ASP A 35 1.30 -7.31 -13.84
C ASP A 35 2.01 -8.49 -13.18
N LEU A 36 1.30 -9.18 -12.27
CA LEU A 36 1.82 -10.36 -11.58
C LEU A 36 2.04 -11.55 -12.54
N ASN A 37 1.36 -11.59 -13.69
CA ASN A 37 1.61 -12.63 -14.70
C ASN A 37 3.01 -12.51 -15.32
N GLY A 38 3.63 -11.32 -15.24
CA GLY A 38 4.99 -11.07 -15.69
C GLY A 38 6.04 -11.93 -14.98
N LEU A 39 5.79 -12.36 -13.73
CA LEU A 39 6.73 -13.19 -12.96
C LEU A 39 7.01 -14.54 -13.64
N SER A 40 5.97 -15.20 -14.17
CA SER A 40 6.11 -16.50 -14.84
C SER A 40 6.93 -16.38 -16.13
N LYS A 41 6.72 -15.31 -16.90
CA LYS A 41 7.48 -15.00 -18.11
C LYS A 41 8.94 -14.69 -17.78
N ASN A 42 9.17 -13.89 -16.74
CA ASN A 42 10.50 -13.54 -16.26
C ASN A 42 11.26 -14.80 -15.80
N LEU A 43 10.60 -15.70 -15.07
CA LEU A 43 11.18 -16.98 -14.69
C LEU A 43 11.61 -17.80 -15.92
N ALA A 44 10.77 -17.91 -16.94
CA ALA A 44 11.09 -18.63 -18.17
C ALA A 44 12.35 -18.06 -18.85
N VAL A 45 12.49 -16.73 -18.89
CA VAL A 45 13.64 -16.04 -19.46
C VAL A 45 14.92 -16.29 -18.64
N PHE A 46 14.82 -16.28 -17.30
CA PHE A 46 15.91 -16.68 -16.39
C PHE A 46 16.35 -18.12 -16.63
N LEU A 47 15.40 -19.06 -16.73
CA LEU A 47 15.68 -20.47 -16.99
C LEU A 47 16.41 -20.67 -18.33
N GLN A 48 15.97 -19.97 -19.39
CA GLN A 48 16.59 -20.05 -20.72
C GLN A 48 18.06 -19.58 -20.71
N ILE A 49 18.38 -18.49 -20.01
CA ILE A 49 19.76 -17.99 -19.94
C ILE A 49 20.60 -18.82 -18.96
N ALA A 50 20.01 -19.29 -17.86
CA ALA A 50 20.67 -20.20 -16.92
C ALA A 50 21.11 -21.50 -17.60
N ALA A 51 20.29 -22.07 -18.49
CA ALA A 51 20.57 -23.30 -19.21
C ALA A 51 21.69 -23.17 -20.27
N LYS A 52 21.89 -21.97 -20.83
CA LYS A 52 22.95 -21.73 -21.83
C LYS A 52 24.31 -21.70 -21.14
N ARG A 53 25.22 -22.57 -21.54
CA ARG A 53 26.60 -22.62 -21.03
C ARG A 53 27.62 -22.13 -22.05
N LYS A 54 28.73 -21.61 -21.58
CA LYS A 54 29.96 -21.37 -22.35
C LYS A 54 31.14 -21.72 -21.45
N GLU A 55 32.06 -22.55 -21.95
CA GLU A 55 33.20 -23.06 -21.18
C GLU A 55 32.76 -23.70 -19.85
N GLY A 56 31.68 -24.47 -19.88
CA GLY A 56 31.12 -25.12 -18.69
C GLY A 56 30.35 -24.20 -17.73
N LYS A 57 30.50 -22.88 -17.81
CA LYS A 57 29.81 -21.90 -16.93
C LYS A 57 28.49 -21.43 -17.52
N SER A 58 27.46 -21.30 -16.69
CA SER A 58 26.18 -20.71 -17.10
C SER A 58 26.35 -19.26 -17.54
N ARG A 59 25.68 -18.88 -18.63
CA ARG A 59 25.66 -17.49 -19.10
C ARG A 59 25.03 -16.55 -18.08
N LEU A 60 24.09 -17.03 -17.26
CA LEU A 60 23.49 -16.25 -16.18
C LEU A 60 24.49 -15.90 -15.07
N LEU A 61 25.60 -16.65 -14.95
CA LEU A 61 26.68 -16.35 -14.01
C LEU A 61 27.83 -15.59 -14.67
N ALA A 62 28.17 -15.94 -15.92
CA ALA A 62 29.32 -15.37 -16.60
C ALA A 62 29.11 -13.93 -17.07
N LYS A 63 27.90 -13.59 -17.54
CA LYS A 63 27.60 -12.24 -18.06
C LYS A 63 27.57 -11.16 -16.96
N PRO A 64 26.85 -11.34 -15.83
CA PRO A 64 26.74 -10.28 -14.83
C PRO A 64 28.08 -9.89 -14.18
N THR A 65 29.07 -10.79 -14.21
CA THR A 65 30.44 -10.53 -13.72
C THR A 65 31.35 -9.92 -14.80
N GLY A 66 30.81 -9.35 -15.87
CA GLY A 66 31.58 -8.74 -16.98
C GLY A 66 32.18 -9.74 -17.97
N GLY A 67 31.95 -11.04 -17.80
CA GLY A 67 32.38 -12.07 -18.74
C GLY A 67 31.54 -12.08 -20.02
N LEU A 68 32.00 -12.83 -21.02
CA LEU A 68 31.29 -13.01 -22.30
C LEU A 68 30.97 -11.71 -23.06
N LYS A 69 31.74 -10.64 -22.82
CA LYS A 69 31.51 -9.30 -23.37
C LYS A 69 30.10 -8.79 -23.03
N HIS A 70 29.77 -8.75 -21.75
CA HIS A 70 28.58 -8.03 -21.30
C HIS A 70 28.81 -6.53 -21.50
N GLU A 71 28.08 -5.91 -22.43
CA GLU A 71 28.28 -4.50 -22.82
C GLU A 71 28.10 -3.54 -21.63
N GLY A 72 27.15 -3.83 -20.72
CA GLY A 72 26.98 -3.10 -19.47
C GLY A 72 28.06 -3.37 -18.40
N GLY A 73 29.13 -4.09 -18.74
CA GLY A 73 30.24 -4.39 -17.83
C GLY A 73 29.86 -5.29 -16.65
N VAL A 74 30.52 -5.08 -15.51
CA VAL A 74 30.28 -5.83 -14.27
C VAL A 74 29.10 -5.23 -13.53
N VAL A 75 27.96 -5.93 -13.49
CA VAL A 75 26.76 -5.51 -12.75
C VAL A 75 26.58 -6.27 -11.43
N LEU A 76 27.19 -7.45 -11.31
CA LEU A 76 27.28 -8.21 -10.07
C LEU A 76 28.74 -8.60 -9.83
N LYS A 77 29.28 -8.20 -8.68
CA LYS A 77 30.63 -8.61 -8.28
C LYS A 77 30.64 -10.13 -7.97
N PRO A 78 31.66 -10.89 -8.41
CA PRO A 78 31.84 -12.28 -7.98
C PRO A 78 31.78 -12.39 -6.45
N GLY A 79 31.06 -13.40 -5.95
CA GLY A 79 30.90 -13.64 -4.51
C GLY A 79 30.00 -12.65 -3.77
N SER A 80 29.39 -11.66 -4.43
CA SER A 80 28.35 -10.82 -3.83
C SER A 80 27.09 -11.62 -3.50
N SER A 81 26.23 -11.10 -2.62
CA SER A 81 24.94 -11.73 -2.28
C SER A 81 24.08 -11.99 -3.53
N GLY A 82 23.95 -10.99 -4.41
CA GLY A 82 23.22 -11.13 -5.67
C GLY A 82 23.82 -12.19 -6.60
N TYR A 83 25.16 -12.32 -6.64
CA TYR A 83 25.82 -13.37 -7.41
C TYR A 83 25.56 -14.77 -6.83
N ARG A 84 25.66 -14.94 -5.50
CA ARG A 84 25.38 -16.24 -4.84
C ARG A 84 23.93 -16.70 -5.05
N ILE A 85 22.97 -15.77 -5.05
CA ILE A 85 21.57 -16.07 -5.36
C ILE A 85 21.45 -16.65 -6.78
N LEU A 86 22.19 -16.11 -7.76
CA LEU A 86 22.21 -16.68 -9.12
C LEU A 86 22.94 -18.03 -9.17
N GLU A 87 24.01 -18.23 -8.39
CA GLU A 87 24.70 -19.51 -8.30
C GLU A 87 23.78 -20.61 -7.77
N GLU A 88 23.04 -20.32 -6.70
CA GLU A 88 22.06 -21.24 -6.15
C GLU A 88 20.94 -21.54 -7.16
N PHE A 89 20.43 -20.53 -7.86
CA PHE A 89 19.42 -20.72 -8.90
C PHE A 89 19.91 -21.63 -10.04
N VAL A 90 21.14 -21.43 -10.52
CA VAL A 90 21.76 -22.27 -11.55
C VAL A 90 22.07 -23.67 -11.04
N GLY A 91 22.46 -23.80 -9.77
CA GLY A 91 22.67 -25.07 -9.08
C GLY A 91 21.39 -25.90 -9.07
N ARG A 92 20.30 -25.32 -8.57
CA ARG A 92 18.96 -25.94 -8.58
C ARG A 92 18.55 -26.36 -9.99
N LEU A 93 18.71 -25.49 -11.00
CA LEU A 93 18.39 -25.87 -12.39
C LEU A 93 19.16 -27.11 -12.85
N SER A 94 20.45 -27.21 -12.49
CA SER A 94 21.29 -28.36 -12.85
C SER A 94 20.84 -29.64 -12.15
N GLU A 95 20.32 -29.55 -10.92
CA GLU A 95 19.74 -30.68 -10.17
C GLU A 95 18.41 -31.19 -10.78
N PHE A 96 17.65 -30.30 -11.44
CA PHE A 96 16.39 -30.62 -12.13
C PHE A 96 16.58 -30.98 -13.62
N GLN A 97 17.73 -30.67 -14.23
CA GLN A 97 18.01 -31.06 -15.62
C GLN A 97 18.03 -32.59 -15.75
N GLY A 98 17.07 -33.13 -16.52
CA GLY A 98 16.88 -34.57 -16.70
C GLY A 98 15.89 -35.22 -15.73
N LYS A 99 15.39 -34.47 -14.74
CA LYS A 99 14.36 -34.94 -13.78
C LYS A 99 13.00 -34.28 -14.06
N LYS A 100 12.52 -34.38 -15.31
CA LYS A 100 11.21 -33.83 -15.72
C LYS A 100 10.06 -34.30 -14.81
N ASP A 101 10.17 -35.52 -14.29
CA ASP A 101 9.15 -36.13 -13.43
C ASP A 101 9.00 -35.43 -12.07
N LEU A 102 10.07 -34.85 -11.51
CA LEU A 102 10.01 -34.10 -10.24
C LEU A 102 9.27 -32.77 -10.38
N LEU A 103 9.34 -32.13 -11.55
CA LEU A 103 8.61 -30.89 -11.82
C LEU A 103 7.14 -31.15 -12.21
N ALA A 104 6.86 -32.31 -12.82
CA ALA A 104 5.50 -32.73 -13.13
C ALA A 104 4.64 -32.95 -11.87
N GLY A 105 5.26 -33.28 -10.73
CA GLY A 105 4.59 -33.45 -9.43
C GLY A 105 4.78 -32.30 -8.44
N TYR A 106 5.47 -31.22 -8.82
CA TYR A 106 5.68 -30.09 -7.92
C TYR A 106 4.46 -29.17 -7.92
N HIS A 107 3.73 -29.16 -6.80
CA HIS A 107 2.70 -28.18 -6.52
C HIS A 107 3.29 -27.10 -5.62
N GLN A 108 3.29 -25.85 -6.11
CA GLN A 108 3.65 -24.72 -5.25
C GLN A 108 2.67 -24.70 -4.08
N PRO A 109 3.15 -24.70 -2.82
CA PRO A 109 2.25 -24.58 -1.69
C PRO A 109 1.47 -23.25 -1.79
N PRO A 110 0.21 -23.21 -1.33
CA PRO A 110 -0.54 -21.96 -1.25
C PRO A 110 0.29 -20.86 -0.57
N PHE A 111 0.09 -19.59 -0.96
CA PHE A 111 0.86 -18.48 -0.41
C PHE A 111 0.81 -18.41 1.13
N PHE A 112 -0.32 -18.83 1.72
CA PHE A 112 -0.54 -18.88 3.17
C PHE A 112 -0.33 -20.27 3.78
N ASP A 113 0.37 -21.18 3.08
CA ASP A 113 0.67 -22.50 3.62
C ASP A 113 1.47 -22.40 4.93
N GLY A 114 1.11 -23.23 5.91
CA GLY A 114 1.66 -23.17 7.26
C GLY A 114 1.16 -22.00 8.13
N LEU A 115 0.31 -21.10 7.61
CA LEU A 115 -0.33 -20.08 8.44
C LEU A 115 -1.61 -20.59 9.09
N THR A 116 -1.76 -20.32 10.38
CA THR A 116 -3.04 -20.53 11.08
C THR A 116 -3.87 -19.26 10.98
N MET A 117 -4.96 -19.33 10.22
CA MET A 117 -5.89 -18.20 10.08
C MET A 117 -6.62 -17.91 11.40
N MET A 118 -6.99 -16.65 11.59
CA MET A 118 -7.80 -16.22 12.73
C MET A 118 -9.19 -16.88 12.66
N SER A 119 -9.78 -17.20 13.81
CA SER A 119 -11.16 -17.70 13.85
C SER A 119 -12.14 -16.59 13.46
N PRO A 120 -13.30 -16.93 12.85
CA PRO A 120 -14.30 -15.94 12.46
C PRO A 120 -14.66 -14.95 13.58
N ASP A 121 -14.92 -15.42 14.80
CA ASP A 121 -15.27 -14.53 15.93
C ASP A 121 -14.17 -13.53 16.29
N ARG A 122 -12.90 -13.99 16.26
CA ARG A 122 -11.76 -13.10 16.53
C ARG A 122 -11.59 -12.09 15.39
N LEU A 123 -11.85 -12.50 14.16
CA LEU A 123 -11.80 -11.61 13.00
C LEU A 123 -12.89 -10.54 13.09
N LEU A 124 -14.14 -10.94 13.34
CA LEU A 124 -15.26 -10.02 13.52
C LEU A 124 -14.95 -9.01 14.64
N ARG A 125 -14.50 -9.50 15.80
CA ARG A 125 -14.11 -8.65 16.92
C ARG A 125 -13.02 -7.64 16.55
N ARG A 126 -12.01 -8.05 15.78
CA ARG A 126 -10.93 -7.17 15.34
C ARG A 126 -11.45 -6.11 14.37
N VAL A 127 -12.26 -6.52 13.40
CA VAL A 127 -12.84 -5.64 12.37
C VAL A 127 -13.68 -4.55 13.02
N THR A 128 -14.62 -4.90 13.92
CA THR A 128 -15.51 -3.92 14.54
C THR A 128 -14.76 -2.95 15.44
N LEU A 129 -13.72 -3.40 16.15
CA LEU A 129 -12.87 -2.52 16.95
C LEU A 129 -12.05 -1.58 16.08
N SER A 130 -11.43 -2.08 15.02
CA SER A 130 -10.54 -1.29 14.17
C SER A 130 -11.30 -0.21 13.39
N LEU A 131 -12.48 -0.57 12.89
CA LEU A 131 -13.25 0.27 11.99
C LEU A 131 -14.31 1.12 12.69
N ALA A 132 -14.93 0.65 13.78
CA ALA A 132 -16.02 1.37 14.45
C ALA A 132 -15.83 1.54 15.97
N ALA A 133 -14.65 1.19 16.51
CA ALA A 133 -14.33 1.31 17.94
C ALA A 133 -15.32 0.63 18.91
N ARG A 134 -16.07 -0.38 18.44
CA ARG A 134 -17.08 -1.09 19.23
C ARG A 134 -16.91 -2.60 19.22
N LEU A 135 -17.53 -3.26 20.18
CA LEU A 135 -17.69 -4.71 20.16
C LEU A 135 -18.68 -5.12 19.05
N PRO A 136 -18.59 -6.35 18.53
CA PRO A 136 -19.62 -6.87 17.64
C PRO A 136 -20.96 -6.95 18.37
N THR A 137 -22.03 -6.76 17.59
CA THR A 137 -23.42 -6.91 18.02
C THR A 137 -23.82 -8.38 18.01
N GLU A 138 -24.91 -8.70 18.71
CA GLU A 138 -25.48 -10.06 18.71
C GLU A 138 -25.95 -10.47 17.31
N GLU A 139 -26.47 -9.52 16.52
CA GLU A 139 -26.88 -9.74 15.13
C GLU A 139 -25.69 -10.07 14.23
N GLU A 140 -24.56 -9.38 14.38
CA GLU A 140 -23.33 -9.67 13.63
C GLU A 140 -22.77 -11.07 14.00
N HIS A 141 -22.79 -11.43 15.29
CA HIS A 141 -22.41 -12.78 15.74
C HIS A 141 -23.36 -13.84 15.16
N ALA A 142 -24.68 -13.60 15.20
CA ALA A 142 -25.66 -14.53 14.65
C ALA A 142 -25.50 -14.70 13.13
N ALA A 143 -25.24 -13.61 12.40
CA ALA A 143 -24.99 -13.63 10.97
C ALA A 143 -23.73 -14.44 10.63
N LEU A 144 -22.65 -14.25 11.39
CA LEU A 144 -21.40 -14.97 11.25
C LEU A 144 -21.54 -16.46 11.59
N ASN A 145 -22.27 -16.80 12.65
CA ASN A 145 -22.53 -18.19 13.03
C ASN A 145 -23.34 -18.95 11.97
N LYS A 146 -24.26 -18.26 11.28
CA LYS A 146 -25.12 -18.87 10.26
C LYS A 146 -24.43 -19.00 8.90
N ARG A 147 -23.66 -18.00 8.46
CA ARG A 147 -23.12 -17.91 7.10
C ARG A 147 -21.58 -18.01 7.03
N GLY A 148 -20.90 -18.13 8.18
CA GLY A 148 -19.45 -18.08 8.23
C GLY A 148 -18.91 -16.75 7.70
N LEU A 149 -17.74 -16.80 7.07
CA LEU A 149 -17.06 -15.60 6.54
C LEU A 149 -17.84 -14.89 5.43
N GLU A 150 -18.79 -15.54 4.76
CA GLU A 150 -19.64 -14.90 3.76
C GLU A 150 -20.55 -13.82 4.36
N ALA A 151 -20.79 -13.84 5.68
CA ALA A 151 -21.50 -12.74 6.34
C ALA A 151 -20.70 -11.44 6.39
N LEU A 152 -19.37 -11.53 6.33
CA LEU A 152 -18.48 -10.40 6.64
C LEU A 152 -18.66 -9.24 5.68
N ASP A 153 -18.90 -9.49 4.40
CA ASP A 153 -19.11 -8.44 3.40
C ASP A 153 -20.30 -7.56 3.79
N SER A 154 -21.46 -8.16 4.06
CA SER A 154 -22.64 -7.41 4.50
C SER A 154 -22.46 -6.70 5.85
N ILE A 155 -21.65 -7.27 6.75
CA ILE A 155 -21.34 -6.65 8.04
C ILE A 155 -20.46 -5.41 7.82
N LEU A 156 -19.45 -5.51 6.95
CA LEU A 156 -18.58 -4.39 6.59
C LEU A 156 -19.36 -3.26 5.92
N ASP A 157 -20.26 -3.59 4.99
CA ASP A 157 -21.10 -2.60 4.30
C ASP A 157 -21.94 -1.77 5.26
N GLU A 158 -22.54 -2.40 6.27
CA GLU A 158 -23.32 -1.68 7.29
C GLU A 158 -22.44 -0.93 8.27
N LEU A 159 -21.33 -1.55 8.71
CA LEU A 159 -20.38 -0.92 9.61
C LEU A 159 -19.80 0.37 9.02
N MET A 160 -19.49 0.37 7.73
CA MET A 160 -18.95 1.52 7.01
C MET A 160 -19.96 2.66 6.79
N LYS A 161 -21.22 2.49 7.20
CA LYS A 161 -22.24 3.54 7.21
C LYS A 161 -22.44 4.16 8.59
N GLU A 162 -21.83 3.59 9.64
CA GLU A 162 -21.97 4.09 11.00
C GLU A 162 -21.21 5.39 11.22
N ASP A 163 -21.73 6.27 12.07
CA ASP A 163 -21.02 7.48 12.51
C ASP A 163 -19.65 7.14 13.13
N ALA A 164 -19.58 6.04 13.89
CA ALA A 164 -18.35 5.58 14.51
C ALA A 164 -17.27 5.19 13.48
N PHE A 165 -17.68 4.68 12.31
CA PHE A 165 -16.74 4.42 11.21
C PHE A 165 -16.15 5.71 10.67
N TYR A 166 -16.98 6.73 10.44
CA TYR A 166 -16.49 8.02 9.96
C TYR A 166 -15.54 8.68 10.97
N GLU A 167 -15.83 8.62 12.28
CA GLU A 167 -14.90 9.14 13.28
C GLU A 167 -13.55 8.39 13.25
N ARG A 168 -13.56 7.06 13.16
CA ARG A 168 -12.33 6.26 13.01
C ARG A 168 -11.56 6.54 11.72
N LEU A 169 -12.28 6.80 10.62
CA LEU A 169 -11.69 7.22 9.35
C LEU A 169 -10.97 8.56 9.52
N LEU A 170 -11.60 9.54 10.16
CA LEU A 170 -11.00 10.85 10.39
C LEU A 170 -9.77 10.77 11.31
N GLU A 171 -9.82 9.95 12.35
CA GLU A 171 -8.67 9.69 13.22
C GLU A 171 -7.48 9.12 12.42
N GLY A 172 -7.71 8.10 11.58
CA GLY A 172 -6.67 7.49 10.77
C GLY A 172 -6.02 8.44 9.76
N PHE A 173 -6.79 9.34 9.14
CA PHE A 173 -6.21 10.37 8.28
C PHE A 173 -5.52 11.47 9.07
N ASN A 174 -6.02 11.82 10.25
CA ASN A 174 -5.38 12.80 11.11
C ASN A 174 -4.03 12.29 11.67
N ASP A 175 -3.82 10.99 11.82
CA ASP A 175 -2.51 10.41 12.15
C ASP A 175 -1.45 10.65 11.06
N VAL A 176 -1.87 11.01 9.84
CA VAL A 176 -0.99 11.39 8.73
C VAL A 176 -0.94 12.90 8.54
N PHE A 177 -2.10 13.57 8.53
CA PHE A 177 -2.20 15.00 8.27
C PHE A 177 -1.78 15.86 9.45
N LEU A 178 -2.01 15.37 10.68
CA LEU A 178 -1.69 16.04 11.95
C LEU A 178 -2.32 17.43 12.09
N THR A 179 -3.39 17.72 11.35
CA THR A 179 -4.00 19.06 11.28
C THR A 179 -4.68 19.42 12.58
N GLN A 180 -5.26 18.46 13.30
CA GLN A 180 -5.86 18.72 14.61
C GLN A 180 -4.83 19.03 15.70
N GLY A 181 -3.64 18.43 15.62
CA GLY A 181 -2.53 18.64 16.55
C GLY A 181 -1.69 19.88 16.28
N TYR A 182 -1.96 20.60 15.18
CA TYR A 182 -1.21 21.79 14.80
C TYR A 182 -1.38 22.91 15.83
N ASP A 183 -0.25 23.33 16.40
CA ASP A 183 -0.13 24.30 17.50
C ASP A 183 -0.01 25.77 17.02
N GLY A 184 0.22 25.98 15.73
CA GLY A 184 0.26 27.29 15.09
C GLY A 184 -1.12 27.92 14.86
N ASN A 185 -1.15 29.02 14.11
CA ASN A 185 -2.41 29.65 13.72
C ASN A 185 -3.18 28.73 12.76
N SER A 186 -4.37 28.26 13.16
CA SER A 186 -5.21 27.35 12.37
C SER A 186 -5.51 27.85 10.94
N GLU A 187 -5.48 29.16 10.71
CA GLU A 187 -5.64 29.75 9.38
C GLU A 187 -4.48 29.46 8.42
N LEU A 188 -3.34 28.98 8.93
CA LEU A 188 -2.17 28.59 8.14
C LEU A 188 -2.17 27.11 7.76
N VAL A 189 -3.07 26.31 8.32
CA VAL A 189 -3.12 24.84 8.09
C VAL A 189 -3.37 24.51 6.62
N LEU A 190 -4.22 25.28 5.93
CA LEU A 190 -4.52 25.10 4.50
C LEU A 190 -4.27 26.36 3.67
N SER A 191 -3.33 27.21 4.09
CA SER A 191 -3.12 28.55 3.52
C SER A 191 -4.24 29.55 3.81
N TYR A 192 -3.81 30.77 4.13
CA TYR A 192 -4.68 31.91 4.48
C TYR A 192 -5.62 32.33 3.34
N ASP A 193 -5.23 32.06 2.10
CA ASP A 193 -5.93 32.53 0.90
C ASP A 193 -7.13 31.65 0.53
N HIS A 194 -7.12 30.37 0.88
CA HIS A 194 -8.20 29.43 0.53
C HIS A 194 -9.51 29.69 1.32
N PHE A 195 -9.43 30.38 2.44
CA PHE A 195 -10.61 30.72 3.27
C PHE A 195 -11.00 32.20 3.20
N ASN A 196 -10.54 32.95 2.20
CA ASN A 196 -10.76 34.40 2.14
C ASN A 196 -12.24 34.84 2.24
N LYS A 197 -13.19 34.02 1.77
CA LYS A 197 -14.64 34.30 1.82
C LYS A 197 -15.31 33.88 3.13
N THR A 198 -14.78 32.87 3.82
CA THR A 198 -15.41 32.24 4.99
C THR A 198 -14.67 32.53 6.30
N ARG A 199 -13.42 33.02 6.25
CA ARG A 199 -12.62 33.38 7.43
C ARG A 199 -13.27 34.47 8.27
N ASN A 200 -12.97 34.44 9.57
CA ASN A 200 -13.45 35.42 10.55
C ASN A 200 -14.98 35.57 10.62
N TRP A 201 -15.76 34.57 10.17
CA TRP A 201 -17.22 34.60 10.28
C TRP A 201 -17.66 34.86 11.73
N PHE A 202 -16.93 34.31 12.70
CA PHE A 202 -17.23 34.43 14.12
C PHE A 202 -17.19 35.88 14.63
N MET A 203 -16.45 36.77 13.97
CA MET A 203 -16.37 38.20 14.31
C MET A 203 -17.63 38.97 13.93
N LYS A 204 -18.50 38.41 13.07
CA LYS A 204 -19.72 39.07 12.60
C LYS A 204 -20.89 38.95 13.59
N HIS A 205 -20.76 38.13 14.64
CA HIS A 205 -21.82 37.94 15.63
C HIS A 205 -21.84 39.09 16.66
N ASP A 206 -22.98 39.80 16.74
CA ASP A 206 -23.20 40.82 17.77
C ASP A 206 -23.54 40.16 19.12
N LEU A 207 -22.71 40.44 20.12
CA LEU A 207 -22.83 39.95 21.48
C LEU A 207 -23.09 41.10 22.49
N ASN A 208 -23.53 42.27 22.03
CA ASN A 208 -23.79 43.42 22.89
C ASN A 208 -24.91 43.17 23.90
N HIS A 209 -25.83 42.24 23.60
CA HIS A 209 -26.86 41.78 24.54
C HIS A 209 -26.31 40.96 25.72
N VAL A 210 -25.07 40.48 25.64
CA VAL A 210 -24.41 39.70 26.71
C VAL A 210 -23.67 40.64 27.67
N PRO A 211 -23.76 40.44 29.01
CA PRO A 211 -22.96 41.18 29.98
C PRO A 211 -21.46 41.07 29.71
N GLU A 212 -20.70 42.14 29.94
CA GLU A 212 -19.29 42.27 29.52
C GLU A 212 -18.40 41.08 29.89
N LYS A 213 -18.49 40.60 31.14
CA LYS A 213 -17.69 39.47 31.64
C LYS A 213 -17.98 38.16 30.88
N GLU A 214 -19.23 37.92 30.51
CA GLU A 214 -19.64 36.72 29.77
C GLU A 214 -19.46 36.90 28.26
N ARG A 215 -19.55 38.13 27.76
CA ARG A 215 -19.29 38.49 26.36
C ARG A 215 -17.88 38.12 25.94
N GLN A 216 -16.88 38.41 26.77
CA GLN A 216 -15.49 38.07 26.47
C GLN A 216 -15.27 36.55 26.40
N LYS A 217 -15.88 35.78 27.31
CA LYS A 217 -15.82 34.31 27.26
C LYS A 217 -16.48 33.78 25.99
N ALA A 218 -17.64 34.32 25.63
CA ALA A 218 -18.35 33.93 24.40
C ALA A 218 -17.49 34.21 23.14
N ARG A 219 -16.81 35.36 23.08
CA ARG A 219 -15.86 35.69 22.00
C ARG A 219 -14.72 34.69 21.91
N TYR A 220 -14.11 34.33 23.04
CA TYR A 220 -13.02 33.33 23.05
C TYR A 220 -13.51 31.95 22.63
N LYS A 221 -14.70 31.55 23.08
CA LYS A 221 -15.30 30.28 22.67
C LYS A 221 -15.51 30.24 21.17
N LEU A 222 -16.16 31.26 20.59
CA LEU A 222 -16.41 31.36 19.15
C LEU A 222 -15.10 31.31 18.34
N ALA A 223 -14.07 32.03 18.78
CA ALA A 223 -12.76 31.99 18.13
C ALA A 223 -12.07 30.62 18.28
N GLY A 224 -12.31 29.90 19.38
CA GLY A 224 -11.84 28.54 19.61
C GLY A 224 -12.51 27.54 18.67
N ASP A 225 -13.84 27.56 18.61
CA ASP A 225 -14.66 26.72 17.72
C ASP A 225 -14.28 26.95 16.25
N TYR A 226 -14.11 28.22 15.83
CA TYR A 226 -13.63 28.57 14.49
C TYR A 226 -12.28 27.93 14.15
N ARG A 227 -11.30 28.04 15.05
CA ARG A 227 -9.96 27.45 14.85
C ARG A 227 -10.00 25.93 14.82
N GLN A 228 -10.83 25.32 15.64
CA GLN A 228 -11.05 23.87 15.63
C GLN A 228 -11.68 23.41 14.32
N ALA A 229 -12.69 24.13 13.82
CA ALA A 229 -13.33 23.83 12.54
C ALA A 229 -12.30 23.86 11.39
N LEU A 230 -11.50 24.93 11.29
CA LEU A 230 -10.46 25.04 10.26
C LEU A 230 -9.46 23.88 10.24
N ARG A 231 -9.06 23.38 11.42
CA ARG A 231 -8.18 22.20 11.52
C ARG A 231 -8.84 20.90 11.07
N ARG A 232 -10.19 20.84 11.13
CA ARG A 232 -11.00 19.68 10.80
C ARG A 232 -11.43 19.67 9.33
N GLU A 233 -11.48 20.82 8.65
CA GLU A 233 -11.89 20.93 7.23
C GLU A 233 -11.26 19.88 6.29
N PRO A 234 -9.93 19.59 6.32
CA PRO A 234 -9.35 18.57 5.43
C PRO A 234 -9.92 17.18 5.66
N LEU A 235 -10.26 16.88 6.92
CA LEU A 235 -10.82 15.62 7.35
C LEU A 235 -12.30 15.53 6.94
N GLU A 236 -13.06 16.62 7.02
CA GLU A 236 -14.46 16.65 6.56
C GLU A 236 -14.58 16.42 5.05
N LEU A 237 -13.62 16.89 4.24
CA LEU A 237 -13.56 16.55 2.82
C LEU A 237 -13.41 15.03 2.62
N ILE A 238 -12.55 14.37 3.39
CA ILE A 238 -12.39 12.90 3.34
C ILE A 238 -13.69 12.20 3.72
N ARG A 239 -14.36 12.65 4.81
CA ARG A 239 -15.67 12.13 5.19
C ARG A 239 -16.67 12.27 4.05
N TYR A 240 -16.74 13.45 3.43
CA TYR A 240 -17.63 13.72 2.32
C TYR A 240 -17.36 12.80 1.13
N ILE A 241 -16.10 12.61 0.74
CA ILE A 241 -15.72 11.72 -0.36
C ILE A 241 -16.20 10.30 -0.08
N VAL A 242 -15.89 9.76 1.10
CA VAL A 242 -16.22 8.37 1.45
C VAL A 242 -17.73 8.18 1.62
N ALA A 243 -18.42 9.10 2.29
CA ALA A 243 -19.87 9.01 2.53
C ALA A 243 -20.70 9.10 1.23
N ASN A 244 -20.13 9.66 0.16
CA ASN A 244 -20.80 9.84 -1.12
C ASN A 244 -20.24 8.93 -2.22
N ASP A 245 -19.41 7.93 -1.86
CA ASP A 245 -18.77 6.99 -2.82
C ASP A 245 -18.04 7.72 -3.97
N ARG A 246 -17.34 8.81 -3.64
CA ARG A 246 -16.62 9.63 -4.62
C ARG A 246 -15.20 9.12 -4.84
N PRO A 247 -14.61 9.37 -6.03
CA PRO A 247 -13.22 9.04 -6.28
C PRO A 247 -12.27 9.72 -5.28
N ILE A 248 -11.35 8.96 -4.70
CA ILE A 248 -10.35 9.50 -3.76
C ILE A 248 -9.46 10.59 -4.37
N THR A 249 -9.36 10.62 -5.70
CA THR A 249 -8.66 11.68 -6.43
C THR A 249 -9.27 13.06 -6.21
N GLU A 250 -10.54 13.15 -5.80
CA GLU A 250 -11.15 14.44 -5.42
C GLU A 250 -10.42 15.12 -4.27
N LEU A 251 -9.68 14.38 -3.43
CA LEU A 251 -8.86 14.96 -2.36
C LEU A 251 -7.83 15.98 -2.89
N VAL A 252 -7.33 15.80 -4.12
CA VAL A 252 -6.31 16.69 -4.73
C VAL A 252 -6.90 17.64 -5.77
N THR A 253 -8.19 17.51 -6.10
CA THR A 253 -8.87 18.33 -7.10
C THR A 253 -10.05 19.14 -6.55
N ALA A 254 -10.42 18.95 -5.28
CA ALA A 254 -11.50 19.69 -4.65
C ALA A 254 -11.19 21.20 -4.66
N ASP A 255 -12.15 21.98 -5.17
CA ASP A 255 -12.13 23.43 -5.31
C ASP A 255 -13.08 24.15 -4.33
#